data_AF-A0A0C9XG79-F1
#
_entry.id   AF-A0A0C9XG79-F1
#
_cell.length_a   1.000
_cell.length_b   1.000
_cell.length_c   1.000
_cell.angle_alpha   90.00
_cell.angle_beta   90.00
_cell.angle_gamma   90.00
#
_symmetry.space_group_name_H-M   'P 1'
#
loop_
_entity.id
_entity.type
_entity.pdbx_description
1 polymer ?
#
loop_
_entity_poly.entity_id
_entity_poly.type
_entity_poly.pdbx_seq_one_letter_code
_entity_poly.pdbx_strand_id
1 'polypeptide(L)'
;MSVYTGKFNYAPYASNENIFVVLLDGWVERGRVLVFSTFTKDAAGVDKRPFDLTTQYVLRASDADVKKFTIRDLDNKLYYWFDASRGTDVITLNLHNPNQLVAQNIELTKLTK
;
A
#
# COMPACT_ATOMS: atom_id res chain seq x y z
N MET A 1 16.12 1.89 -4.32
CA MET A 1 15.05 0.89 -4.11
C MET A 1 14.98 0.47 -2.66
N SER A 2 13.79 0.52 -2.07
CA SER A 2 13.49 0.00 -0.73
C SER A 2 12.27 -0.90 -0.79
N VAL A 3 12.28 -2.00 -0.05
CA VAL A 3 11.15 -2.94 0.04
C VAL A 3 10.67 -2.98 1.47
N TYR A 4 9.37 -2.90 1.67
CA TYR A 4 8.70 -3.02 2.96
C TYR A 4 7.71 -4.17 2.89
N THR A 5 7.60 -4.93 3.97
CA THR A 5 6.69 -6.08 4.06
C THR A 5 5.99 -6.10 5.40
N GLY A 6 4.79 -6.67 5.43
CA GLY A 6 4.01 -6.83 6.64
C GLY A 6 2.79 -7.70 6.43
N LYS A 7 1.82 -7.58 7.34
CA LYS A 7 0.58 -8.35 7.34
C LYS A 7 -0.61 -7.47 7.00
N PHE A 8 -1.47 -7.97 6.11
CA PHE A 8 -2.64 -7.27 5.61
C PHE A 8 -3.92 -7.99 6.04
N ASN A 9 -4.80 -7.21 6.66
CA ASN A 9 -6.13 -7.65 7.07
C ASN A 9 -7.15 -6.66 6.49
N TYR A 10 -8.10 -7.18 5.74
CA TYR A 10 -9.22 -6.43 5.19
C TYR A 10 -10.42 -7.36 5.07
N ALA A 11 -11.22 -7.45 6.13
CA ALA A 11 -12.38 -8.33 6.15
C ALA A 11 -13.46 -7.88 5.14
N PRO A 12 -14.17 -8.81 4.49
CA PRO A 12 -13.99 -10.28 4.53
C PRO A 12 -12.93 -10.81 3.54
N TYR A 13 -12.23 -9.94 2.81
CA TYR A 13 -11.46 -10.30 1.63
C TYR A 13 -10.02 -10.77 1.90
N ALA A 14 -9.40 -10.30 2.98
CA ALA A 14 -8.04 -10.65 3.37
C ALA A 14 -7.92 -10.84 4.88
N SER A 15 -7.30 -11.95 5.29
CA SER A 15 -7.00 -12.30 6.67
C SER A 15 -5.56 -12.79 6.77
N ASN A 16 -4.73 -12.01 7.46
CA ASN A 16 -3.31 -12.25 7.70
C ASN A 16 -2.47 -12.51 6.42
N GLU A 17 -2.81 -11.82 5.34
CA GLU A 17 -2.14 -11.97 4.05
C GLU A 17 -0.83 -11.18 4.01
N ASN A 18 0.12 -11.61 3.19
CA ASN A 18 1.36 -10.85 3.00
C ASN A 18 1.10 -9.66 2.10
N ILE A 19 1.62 -8.49 2.48
CA ILE A 19 1.65 -7.29 1.65
C ILE A 19 3.08 -6.79 1.52
N PHE A 20 3.42 -6.32 0.33
CA PHE A 20 4.71 -5.76 -0.03
C PHE A 20 4.53 -4.39 -0.66
N VAL A 21 5.36 -3.44 -0.26
CA VAL A 21 5.49 -2.14 -0.91
C VAL A 21 6.92 -1.94 -1.36
N VAL A 22 7.09 -1.67 -2.65
CA VAL A 22 8.39 -1.43 -3.27
C VAL A 22 8.46 0.02 -3.71
N LEU A 23 9.32 0.80 -3.06
CA LEU A 23 9.70 2.13 -3.49
C LEU A 23 10.89 1.99 -4.45
N LEU A 24 10.63 2.02 -5.77
CA LEU A 24 11.65 1.74 -6.78
C LEU A 24 12.81 2.74 -6.70
N ASP A 25 12.45 4.02 -6.64
CA ASP A 25 13.38 5.14 -6.63
C ASP A 25 13.77 5.56 -5.18
N GLY A 26 13.36 4.77 -4.17
CA GLY A 26 13.44 5.18 -2.77
C GLY A 26 12.32 6.17 -2.40
N TRP A 27 12.49 6.89 -1.29
CA TRP A 27 11.52 7.92 -0.91
C TRP A 27 11.76 9.19 -1.73
N VAL A 28 10.95 9.40 -2.76
CA VAL A 28 11.01 10.54 -3.69
C VAL A 28 9.59 10.95 -4.03
N GLU A 29 9.30 12.26 -4.01
CA GLU A 29 8.01 12.77 -4.45
C GLU A 29 7.79 12.45 -5.94
N ARG A 30 6.60 11.95 -6.26
CA ARG A 30 6.22 11.36 -7.56
C ARG A 30 7.07 10.14 -7.97
N GLY A 31 7.83 9.56 -7.05
CA GLY A 31 8.57 8.31 -7.25
C GLY A 31 7.65 7.12 -7.46
N ARG A 32 8.12 6.12 -8.20
CA ARG A 32 7.30 4.96 -8.56
C ARG A 32 7.19 3.97 -7.39
N VAL A 33 5.97 3.52 -7.16
CA VAL A 33 5.63 2.57 -6.09
C VAL A 33 4.95 1.36 -6.70
N LEU A 34 5.32 0.17 -6.23
CA LEU A 34 4.60 -1.07 -6.52
C LEU A 34 4.02 -1.61 -5.22
N VAL A 35 2.76 -2.05 -5.25
CA VAL A 35 2.09 -2.66 -4.10
C VAL A 35 1.58 -4.03 -4.49
N PHE A 36 1.95 -5.04 -3.71
CA PHE A 36 1.57 -6.44 -3.95
C PHE A 36 0.93 -7.01 -2.70
N SER A 37 -0.20 -7.67 -2.85
CA SER A 37 -0.80 -8.50 -1.80
C SER A 37 -1.53 -9.68 -2.43
N THR A 38 -2.15 -10.52 -1.63
CA THR A 38 -3.05 -11.59 -2.08
C THR A 38 -4.32 -11.49 -1.26
N PHE A 39 -5.49 -11.67 -1.87
CA PHE A 39 -6.73 -11.82 -1.12
C PHE A 39 -6.81 -13.23 -0.55
N THR A 40 -7.37 -13.37 0.64
CA THR A 40 -7.79 -14.70 1.13
C THR A 40 -8.91 -15.22 0.24
N LYS A 41 -9.89 -14.36 -0.04
CA LYS A 41 -11.03 -14.62 -0.92
C LYS A 41 -11.49 -13.32 -1.57
N ASP A 42 -11.55 -13.26 -2.89
CA ASP A 42 -11.95 -12.05 -3.60
C ASP A 42 -13.48 -11.82 -3.54
N ALA A 43 -13.94 -10.67 -4.06
CA ALA A 43 -15.36 -10.33 -4.09
C ALA A 43 -16.21 -11.25 -5.00
N ALA A 44 -15.57 -12.02 -5.89
CA ALA A 44 -16.21 -13.05 -6.71
C ALA A 44 -16.19 -14.44 -6.02
N GLY A 45 -15.60 -14.54 -4.83
CA GLY A 45 -15.49 -15.77 -4.07
C GLY A 45 -14.31 -16.66 -4.44
N VAL A 46 -13.34 -16.16 -5.20
CA VAL A 46 -12.13 -16.90 -5.60
C VAL A 46 -11.05 -16.78 -4.53
N ASP A 47 -10.57 -17.92 -4.04
CA ASP A 47 -9.55 -17.97 -3.00
C ASP A 47 -8.15 -17.62 -3.54
N LYS A 48 -7.32 -17.00 -2.69
CA LYS A 48 -5.89 -16.72 -2.95
C LYS A 48 -5.61 -15.98 -4.26
N ARG A 49 -6.52 -15.10 -4.70
CA ARG A 49 -6.31 -14.27 -5.88
C ARG A 49 -5.26 -13.18 -5.61
N PRO A 50 -4.28 -12.98 -6.50
CA PRO A 50 -3.36 -11.85 -6.39
C PRO A 50 -4.13 -10.52 -6.30
N PHE A 51 -3.76 -9.71 -5.31
CA PHE A 51 -4.07 -8.30 -5.30
C PHE A 51 -2.85 -7.59 -5.85
N ASP A 52 -2.70 -7.68 -7.16
CA ASP A 52 -1.65 -7.03 -7.90
C ASP A 52 -2.16 -5.67 -8.37
N LEU A 53 -1.86 -4.65 -7.57
CA LEU A 53 -2.01 -3.27 -7.99
C LEU A 53 -0.88 -2.95 -9.00
N THR A 54 -1.00 -3.51 -10.21
CA THR A 54 -0.02 -3.40 -11.32
C THR A 54 -0.02 -2.04 -12.00
N THR A 55 -0.81 -1.09 -11.49
CA THR A 55 -0.86 0.27 -12.02
C THR A 55 0.32 1.10 -11.49
N GLN A 56 0.75 2.10 -12.25
CA GLN A 56 1.85 2.99 -11.86
C GLN A 56 1.42 3.91 -10.70
N TYR A 57 1.55 3.41 -9.46
CA TYR A 57 1.36 4.22 -8.28
C TYR A 57 2.54 5.19 -8.12
N VAL A 58 2.23 6.39 -7.65
CA VAL A 58 3.24 7.37 -7.27
C VAL A 58 3.10 7.74 -5.81
N LEU A 59 4.23 8.04 -5.18
CA LEU A 59 4.28 8.64 -3.86
C LEU A 59 3.98 10.14 -3.97
N ARG A 60 3.03 10.67 -3.20
CA ARG A 60 2.76 12.11 -3.11
C ARG A 60 2.93 12.58 -1.68
N ALA A 61 3.83 13.53 -1.46
CA ALA A 61 3.99 14.17 -0.17
C ALA A 61 2.66 14.81 0.29
N SER A 62 2.31 14.66 1.56
CA SER A 62 1.13 15.32 2.14
C SER A 62 1.48 16.24 3.32
N ASP A 63 2.75 16.30 3.72
CA ASP A 63 3.25 17.24 4.72
C ASP A 63 4.66 17.77 4.38
N ALA A 64 5.04 18.87 5.02
CA ALA A 64 6.32 19.56 4.77
C ALA A 64 7.54 18.74 5.26
N ASP A 65 7.36 17.96 6.33
CA ASP A 65 8.38 17.04 6.86
C ASP A 65 8.46 15.73 6.08
N VAL A 66 7.56 15.57 5.12
CA VAL A 66 7.43 14.42 4.24
C VAL A 66 7.40 13.08 4.96
N LYS A 67 6.78 13.08 6.13
CA LYS A 67 6.50 11.88 6.93
C LYS A 67 5.17 11.28 6.56
N LYS A 68 4.23 12.06 6.02
CA LYS A 68 2.95 11.59 5.51
C LYS A 68 2.91 11.70 3.99
N PHE A 69 2.31 10.71 3.36
CA PHE A 69 2.21 10.65 1.91
C PHE A 69 1.04 9.77 1.47
N THR A 70 0.63 9.96 0.22
CA THR A 70 -0.37 9.12 -0.43
C THR A 70 0.29 8.29 -1.53
N ILE A 71 -0.03 7.00 -1.60
CA ILE A 71 0.29 6.10 -2.71
C ILE A 71 -0.98 6.01 -3.58
N ARG A 72 -0.98 6.71 -4.73
CA ARG A 72 -2.11 6.72 -5.68
C ARG A 72 -1.65 6.86 -7.12
N ASP A 73 -2.48 6.45 -8.08
CA ASP A 73 -2.26 6.72 -9.49
C ASP A 73 -2.30 8.22 -9.81
N LEU A 74 -1.67 8.64 -10.91
CA LEU A 74 -1.56 10.06 -11.27
C LEU A 74 -2.92 10.75 -11.50
N ASP A 75 -3.87 10.04 -12.10
CA ASP A 75 -5.17 10.59 -12.47
C ASP A 75 -6.25 10.38 -11.39
N ASN A 76 -5.91 9.80 -10.25
CA ASN A 76 -6.82 9.45 -9.15
C ASN A 76 -8.02 8.54 -9.56
N LYS A 77 -7.87 7.75 -10.63
CA LYS A 77 -8.94 6.90 -11.20
C LYS A 77 -9.11 5.57 -10.48
N LEU A 78 -8.06 5.08 -9.80
CA LEU A 78 -8.14 3.78 -9.16
C LEU A 78 -9.08 3.82 -7.96
N TYR A 79 -9.85 2.75 -7.80
CA TYR A 79 -10.82 2.60 -6.72
C TYR A 79 -10.13 2.54 -5.35
N TYR A 80 -8.96 1.91 -5.27
CA TYR A 80 -8.18 1.80 -4.04
C TYR A 80 -6.92 2.67 -4.06
N TRP A 81 -6.62 3.31 -2.94
CA TRP A 81 -5.36 4.03 -2.70
C TRP A 81 -4.94 3.90 -1.23
N PHE A 82 -3.70 4.26 -0.93
CA PHE A 82 -3.21 4.25 0.45
C PHE A 82 -2.81 5.65 0.91
N ASP A 83 -3.26 6.03 2.09
CA ASP A 83 -2.58 7.07 2.87
C ASP A 83 -1.57 6.41 3.79
N ALA A 84 -0.43 7.05 3.97
CA ALA A 84 0.71 6.43 4.60
C ALA A 84 1.50 7.42 5.47
N SER A 85 2.19 6.86 6.46
CA SER A 85 3.25 7.54 7.18
C SER A 85 4.54 6.73 7.16
N ARG A 86 5.68 7.40 7.27
CA ARG A 86 7.00 6.75 7.39
C ARG A 86 7.71 7.11 8.69
N GLY A 87 8.33 6.09 9.27
CA GLY A 87 9.46 6.22 10.19
C GLY A 87 10.79 5.90 9.48
N THR A 88 11.82 5.56 10.24
CA THR A 88 13.15 5.21 9.71
C THR A 88 13.12 3.92 8.90
N ASP A 89 12.58 2.85 9.48
CA ASP A 89 12.53 1.50 8.87
C ASP A 89 11.12 0.91 8.86
N VAL A 90 10.11 1.74 9.14
CA VAL A 90 8.71 1.35 9.16
C VAL A 90 7.90 2.28 8.28
N ILE A 91 6.94 1.75 7.54
CA ILE A 91 5.85 2.53 6.95
C ILE A 91 4.53 1.99 7.45
N THR A 92 3.60 2.88 7.76
CA THR A 92 2.24 2.51 8.17
C THR A 92 1.28 2.92 7.06
N LEU A 93 0.46 1.99 6.59
CA LEU A 93 -0.51 2.24 5.53
C LEU A 93 -1.94 2.18 6.04
N ASN A 94 -2.78 2.98 5.40
CA ASN A 94 -4.22 3.05 5.56
C ASN A 94 -4.84 2.92 4.16
N LEU A 95 -5.56 1.83 3.90
CA LEU A 95 -6.21 1.56 2.63
C LEU A 95 -7.58 2.23 2.57
N HIS A 96 -7.80 3.02 1.53
CA HIS A 96 -9.05 3.70 1.25
C HIS A 96 -9.72 3.17 0.00
N ASN A 97 -11.04 3.31 -0.02
CA ASN A 97 -11.86 3.33 -1.22
C ASN A 97 -12.65 4.65 -1.28
N PRO A 98 -13.45 4.93 -2.33
CA PRO A 98 -14.15 6.22 -2.48
C PRO A 98 -15.11 6.56 -1.33
N ASN A 99 -15.57 5.54 -0.59
CA ASN A 99 -16.60 5.68 0.42
C ASN A 99 -16.03 5.75 1.83
N GLN A 100 -14.89 5.10 2.12
CA GLN A 100 -14.36 4.98 3.47
C GLN A 100 -12.92 4.46 3.53
N LEU A 101 -12.33 4.60 4.72
CA LEU A 101 -11.16 3.84 5.15
C LEU A 101 -11.56 2.37 5.38
N VAL A 102 -10.92 1.44 4.68
CA VAL A 102 -11.30 0.01 4.69
C VAL A 102 -10.31 -0.90 5.42
N ALA A 103 -9.05 -0.48 5.55
CA ALA A 103 -8.06 -1.12 6.41
C ALA A 103 -7.09 -0.08 6.95
N GLN A 104 -6.67 -0.21 8.20
CA GLN A 104 -5.92 0.81 8.91
C GLN A 104 -4.75 0.22 9.68
N ASN A 105 -3.74 1.05 9.95
CA ASN A 105 -2.55 0.69 10.72
C ASN A 105 -1.84 -0.57 10.20
N ILE A 106 -1.76 -0.70 8.86
CA ILE A 106 -1.03 -1.78 8.22
C ILE A 106 0.46 -1.44 8.34
N GLU A 107 1.10 -1.99 9.36
CA GLU A 107 2.51 -1.74 9.64
C GLU A 107 3.40 -2.63 8.76
N LEU A 108 4.30 -2.00 8.03
CA LEU A 108 5.28 -2.66 7.18
C LEU A 108 6.69 -2.30 7.64
N THR A 109 7.52 -3.32 7.79
CA THR A 109 8.93 -3.16 8.13
C THR A 109 9.79 -3.27 6.89
N LYS A 110 10.83 -2.46 6.83
CA LYS A 110 11.82 -2.49 5.75
C LYS A 110 12.52 -3.85 5.75
N LEU A 111 12.55 -4.50 4.59
CA LEU A 111 13.33 -5.70 4.35
C LEU A 111 14.81 -5.30 4.27
N THR A 112 15.58 -5.61 5.31
CA THR A 112 17.04 -5.56 5.27
C THR A 112 17.58 -6.80 4.56
N LYS A 113 18.58 -6.60 3.70
CA LYS A 113 19.38 -7.68 3.11
C LYS A 113 20.29 -8.30 4.16
#